data_AF-A0A060BAG1-F1
#
_entry.id   AF-A0A060BAG1-F1
#
_cell.length_a   1.000
_cell.length_b   1.000
_cell.length_c   1.000
_cell.angle_alpha   90.00
_cell.angle_beta   90.00
_cell.angle_gamma   90.00
#
_symmetry.space_group_name_H-M   'P 1'
#
loop_
_entity.id
_entity.type
_entity.pdbx_description
1 polymer ?
#
loop_
_entity_poly.entity_id
_entity_poly.type
_entity_poly.pdbx_seq_one_letter_code
_entity_poly.pdbx_strand_id
1 'polypeptide(L)'
;MTITKTVLTKTTSAKLPLRLSSQVGAIALAALLASPLAWSHGSVTPQAVDIKDLERLGDEWREENPYRDHPQQELAIDIGARAYNSNCAACHGLEAKSGGIAPDLRELENGAWGDEWFKELVTNGAERNGRVLMPRMSDYVSQEGLWAIRTWLETVSMETTGQ
;
A
#
# COMPACT_ATOMS: atom_id res chain seq x y z
N MET A 1 24.41 72.39 21.65
CA MET A 1 24.22 71.36 20.61
C MET A 1 23.48 70.21 21.28
N THR A 2 22.17 70.14 21.06
CA THR A 2 21.21 69.38 21.87
C THR A 2 21.04 67.97 21.31
N ILE A 3 21.21 66.95 22.15
CA ILE A 3 21.02 65.54 21.80
C ILE A 3 19.54 65.19 21.99
N THR A 4 18.84 64.93 20.90
CA THR A 4 17.45 64.47 20.88
C THR A 4 17.40 62.99 21.26
N LYS A 5 16.74 62.64 22.36
CA LYS A 5 16.46 61.25 22.75
C LYS A 5 15.25 60.72 21.99
N THR A 6 15.46 59.65 21.22
CA THR A 6 14.42 58.83 20.60
C THR A 6 13.61 58.09 21.68
N VAL A 7 12.29 58.24 21.67
CA VAL A 7 11.36 57.50 22.54
C VAL A 7 10.99 56.18 21.84
N LEU A 8 11.32 55.04 22.45
CA LEU A 8 10.80 53.74 22.04
C LEU A 8 9.31 53.64 22.41
N THR A 9 8.45 53.44 21.42
CA THR A 9 7.05 53.08 21.61
C THR A 9 6.94 51.59 21.94
N LYS A 10 6.32 51.29 23.08
CA LYS A 10 6.09 49.93 23.59
C LYS A 10 4.95 49.30 22.78
N THR A 11 5.21 48.21 22.06
CA THR A 11 4.20 47.41 21.38
C THR A 11 3.29 46.73 22.42
N THR A 12 2.02 47.10 22.43
CA THR A 12 0.98 46.48 23.25
C THR A 12 0.55 45.16 22.60
N SER A 13 0.82 44.05 23.30
CA SER A 13 0.34 42.72 22.93
C SER A 13 -1.18 42.66 23.15
N ALA A 14 -1.96 42.61 22.07
CA ALA A 14 -3.39 42.41 22.13
C ALA A 14 -3.67 40.95 22.54
N LYS A 15 -4.22 40.76 23.75
CA LYS A 15 -4.70 39.46 24.22
C LYS A 15 -6.10 39.21 23.63
N LEU A 16 -6.20 38.27 22.70
CA LEU A 16 -7.47 37.83 22.14
C LEU A 16 -8.32 37.20 23.26
N PRO A 17 -9.56 37.66 23.53
CA PRO A 17 -10.39 37.07 24.55
C PRO A 17 -10.95 35.74 24.03
N LEU A 18 -10.32 34.64 24.44
CA LEU A 18 -10.80 33.29 24.19
C LEU A 18 -12.06 33.02 25.03
N ARG A 19 -13.21 33.57 24.62
CA ARG A 19 -14.52 33.13 25.11
C ARG A 19 -14.95 31.95 24.25
N LEU A 20 -14.35 30.80 24.52
CA LEU A 20 -14.77 29.53 23.93
C LEU A 20 -16.19 29.25 24.45
N SER A 21 -17.19 29.35 23.58
CA SER A 21 -18.55 28.93 23.95
C SER A 21 -18.52 27.45 24.32
N SER A 22 -19.25 27.06 25.37
CA SER A 22 -19.26 25.68 25.87
C SER A 22 -19.60 24.64 24.78
N GLN A 23 -20.35 25.06 23.76
CA GLN A 23 -20.69 24.27 22.59
C GLN A 23 -19.48 23.94 21.69
N VAL A 24 -18.56 24.89 21.49
CA VAL A 24 -17.34 24.65 20.69
C VAL A 24 -16.39 23.70 21.42
N GLY A 25 -16.30 23.81 22.76
CA GLY A 25 -15.53 22.87 23.58
C GLY A 25 -16.08 21.43 23.53
N ALA A 26 -17.40 21.28 23.55
CA ALA A 26 -18.05 19.97 23.47
C ALA A 26 -17.84 19.26 22.12
N ILE A 27 -17.89 20.00 21.00
CA ILE A 27 -17.67 19.45 19.66
C ILE A 27 -16.21 19.01 19.48
N ALA A 28 -15.25 19.81 19.93
CA ALA A 28 -13.82 19.47 19.84
C ALA A 28 -13.48 18.20 20.66
N LEU A 29 -14.07 18.09 21.86
CA LEU A 29 -13.89 16.90 22.70
C LEU A 29 -14.53 15.66 22.10
N ALA A 30 -15.73 15.78 21.52
CA ALA A 30 -16.40 14.68 20.83
C ALA A 30 -15.60 14.20 19.60
N ALA A 31 -15.01 15.12 18.82
CA ALA A 31 -14.16 14.76 17.69
C ALA A 31 -12.88 14.01 18.13
N LEU A 32 -12.22 14.47 19.21
CA LEU A 32 -11.04 13.79 19.77
C LEU A 32 -11.35 12.40 20.32
N LEU A 33 -12.51 12.23 20.96
CA LEU A 33 -12.95 10.94 21.49
C LEU A 33 -13.43 9.98 20.39
N ALA A 34 -13.83 10.49 19.22
CA ALA A 34 -14.24 9.68 18.08
C ALA A 34 -13.08 9.20 17.20
N SER A 35 -11.89 9.82 17.28
CA SER A 35 -10.70 9.44 16.50
C SER A 35 -10.33 7.94 16.56
N PRO A 36 -10.42 7.23 17.71
CA PRO A 36 -10.09 5.80 17.77
C PRO A 36 -11.10 4.89 17.04
N LEU A 37 -12.28 5.41 16.70
CA LEU A 37 -13.28 4.69 15.90
C LEU A 37 -12.97 4.74 14.40
N ALA A 38 -12.01 5.57 13.98
CA ALA A 38 -11.54 5.60 12.60
C ALA A 38 -10.62 4.40 12.35
N TRP A 39 -11.16 3.37 11.70
CA TRP A 39 -10.38 2.27 11.16
C TRP A 39 -9.68 2.78 9.90
N SER A 40 -8.62 3.56 10.10
CA SER A 40 -7.92 4.27 9.02
C SER A 40 -7.04 3.37 8.17
N HIS A 41 -6.71 2.17 8.66
CA HIS A 41 -6.10 1.11 7.88
C HIS A 41 -7.06 -0.09 7.82
N GLY A 42 -7.19 -0.70 6.65
CA GLY A 42 -7.96 -1.94 6.49
C GLY A 42 -7.36 -3.09 7.30
N SER A 43 -7.93 -4.29 7.13
CA SER A 43 -7.30 -5.49 7.67
C SER A 43 -5.94 -5.71 7.00
N VAL A 44 -4.92 -5.98 7.82
CA VAL A 44 -3.58 -6.35 7.34
C VAL A 44 -3.39 -7.87 7.25
N THR A 45 -4.45 -8.64 7.52
CA THR A 45 -4.45 -10.09 7.28
C THR A 45 -4.74 -10.36 5.80
N PRO A 46 -4.03 -11.30 5.15
CA PRO A 46 -4.32 -11.66 3.76
C PRO A 46 -5.79 -12.03 3.54
N GLN A 47 -6.36 -11.56 2.45
CA GLN A 47 -7.77 -11.71 2.08
C GLN A 47 -7.89 -12.32 0.69
N ALA A 48 -8.97 -13.09 0.48
CA ALA A 48 -9.33 -13.57 -0.85
C ALA A 48 -9.59 -12.40 -1.83
N VAL A 49 -9.29 -12.62 -3.09
CA VAL A 49 -9.45 -11.64 -4.18
C VAL A 49 -10.69 -12.01 -5.00
N ASP A 50 -11.54 -11.03 -5.33
CA ASP A 50 -12.65 -11.25 -6.26
C ASP A 50 -12.10 -11.40 -7.69
N ILE A 51 -12.14 -12.64 -8.18
CA ILE A 51 -11.65 -13.09 -9.50
C ILE A 51 -12.78 -13.60 -10.40
N LYS A 52 -14.05 -13.36 -10.05
CA LYS A 52 -15.21 -13.97 -10.75
C LYS A 52 -15.25 -13.71 -12.26
N ASP A 53 -14.65 -12.61 -12.69
CA ASP A 53 -14.63 -12.16 -14.09
C ASP A 53 -13.36 -12.58 -14.83
N LEU A 54 -12.37 -13.20 -14.16
CA LEU A 54 -11.18 -13.77 -14.79
C LEU A 54 -11.42 -15.21 -15.24
N GLU A 55 -10.80 -15.59 -16.36
CA GLU A 55 -10.73 -16.99 -16.77
C GLU A 55 -10.04 -17.83 -15.69
N ARG A 56 -10.65 -18.96 -15.36
CA ARG A 56 -10.09 -19.89 -14.36
C ARG A 56 -8.88 -20.60 -14.95
N LEU A 57 -7.77 -20.62 -14.20
CA LEU A 57 -6.53 -21.22 -14.67
C LEU A 57 -6.42 -22.72 -14.37
N GLY A 58 -7.29 -23.24 -13.49
CA GLY A 58 -7.29 -24.63 -13.03
C GLY A 58 -6.50 -24.83 -11.74
N ASP A 59 -6.38 -26.09 -11.31
CA ASP A 59 -5.73 -26.44 -10.05
C ASP A 59 -4.19 -26.52 -10.18
N GLU A 60 -3.70 -26.81 -11.38
CA GLU A 60 -2.26 -26.82 -11.67
C GLU A 60 -1.74 -25.38 -11.78
N TRP A 61 -0.61 -25.12 -11.12
CA TRP A 61 0.01 -23.81 -11.14
C TRP A 61 0.71 -23.56 -12.48
N ARG A 62 0.51 -22.39 -13.07
CA ARG A 62 1.21 -21.94 -14.27
C ARG A 62 2.64 -21.60 -13.91
N GLU A 63 3.56 -21.82 -14.84
CA GLU A 63 4.97 -21.53 -14.66
C GLU A 63 5.29 -20.05 -14.92
N GLU A 64 4.56 -19.43 -15.85
CA GLU A 64 4.72 -18.04 -16.27
C GLU A 64 3.40 -17.28 -16.15
N ASN A 65 3.47 -15.95 -16.14
CA ASN A 65 2.31 -15.09 -16.05
C ASN A 65 1.34 -15.29 -17.24
N PRO A 66 0.17 -15.91 -17.04
CA PRO A 66 -0.74 -16.23 -18.14
C PRO A 66 -1.50 -14.99 -18.65
N TYR A 67 -1.49 -13.87 -17.92
CA TYR A 67 -2.26 -12.67 -18.26
C TYR A 67 -1.45 -11.62 -19.04
N ARG A 68 -0.14 -11.80 -19.23
CA ARG A 68 0.74 -10.83 -19.91
C ARG A 68 0.29 -10.50 -21.35
N ASP A 69 -0.14 -11.51 -22.10
CA ASP A 69 -0.61 -11.35 -23.49
C ASP A 69 -2.05 -11.89 -23.64
N HIS A 70 -2.84 -11.82 -22.57
CA HIS A 70 -4.18 -12.39 -22.53
C HIS A 70 -5.26 -11.36 -22.92
N PRO A 71 -6.38 -11.76 -23.55
CA PRO A 71 -7.51 -10.86 -23.81
C PRO A 71 -8.07 -10.15 -22.57
N GLN A 72 -7.80 -10.67 -21.37
CA GLN A 72 -8.23 -10.10 -20.09
C GLN A 72 -7.11 -9.35 -19.34
N GLN A 73 -6.00 -9.01 -19.99
CA GLN A 73 -4.86 -8.35 -19.35
C GLN A 73 -5.28 -7.10 -18.56
N GLU A 74 -6.04 -6.19 -19.17
CA GLU A 74 -6.50 -4.95 -18.51
C GLU A 74 -7.35 -5.23 -17.26
N LEU A 75 -8.19 -6.26 -17.31
CA LEU A 75 -8.97 -6.71 -16.16
C LEU A 75 -8.03 -7.29 -15.07
N ALA A 76 -7.05 -8.09 -15.45
CA ALA A 76 -6.05 -8.62 -14.52
C ALA A 76 -5.21 -7.51 -13.88
N ILE A 77 -4.88 -6.44 -14.61
CA ILE A 77 -4.19 -5.26 -14.08
C ILE A 77 -5.06 -4.54 -13.03
N ASP A 78 -6.34 -4.28 -13.32
CA ASP A 78 -7.28 -3.65 -12.36
C ASP A 78 -7.41 -4.50 -11.08
N ILE A 79 -7.64 -5.80 -11.25
CA ILE A 79 -7.76 -6.76 -10.15
C ILE A 79 -6.45 -6.85 -9.36
N GLY A 80 -5.32 -6.87 -10.07
CA GLY A 80 -3.99 -6.91 -9.49
C GLY A 80 -3.69 -5.70 -8.63
N ALA A 81 -4.00 -4.49 -9.11
CA ALA A 81 -3.78 -3.25 -8.37
C ALA A 81 -4.53 -3.24 -7.03
N ARG A 82 -5.83 -3.57 -7.05
CA ARG A 82 -6.65 -3.63 -5.83
C ARG A 82 -6.20 -4.75 -4.89
N ALA A 83 -5.89 -5.92 -5.43
CA ALA A 83 -5.45 -7.09 -4.66
C ALA A 83 -4.08 -6.86 -4.01
N TYR A 84 -3.15 -6.23 -4.72
CA TYR A 84 -1.85 -5.84 -4.21
C TYR A 84 -1.98 -4.89 -3.02
N ASN A 85 -2.83 -3.87 -3.15
CA ASN A 85 -3.04 -2.86 -2.12
C ASN A 85 -3.58 -3.49 -0.82
N SER A 86 -4.45 -4.50 -0.90
CA SER A 86 -4.98 -5.18 0.29
C SER A 86 -4.07 -6.26 0.87
N ASN A 87 -3.20 -6.88 0.07
CA ASN A 87 -2.47 -8.09 0.48
C ASN A 87 -0.96 -7.93 0.62
N CYS A 88 -0.34 -7.00 -0.11
CA CYS A 88 1.11 -6.94 -0.27
C CYS A 88 1.69 -5.61 0.21
N ALA A 89 0.94 -4.51 0.03
CA ALA A 89 1.43 -3.16 0.24
C ALA A 89 1.86 -2.85 1.69
N ALA A 90 1.31 -3.56 2.67
CA ALA A 90 1.69 -3.38 4.08
C ALA A 90 3.18 -3.69 4.34
N CYS A 91 3.78 -4.60 3.56
CA CYS A 91 5.19 -5.00 3.70
C CYS A 91 6.06 -4.49 2.56
N HIS A 92 5.54 -4.53 1.33
CA HIS A 92 6.27 -4.15 0.11
C HIS A 92 6.03 -2.68 -0.31
N GLY A 93 5.20 -1.95 0.44
CA GLY A 93 4.91 -0.54 0.22
C GLY A 93 3.80 -0.28 -0.79
N LEU A 94 3.31 0.96 -0.83
CA LEU A 94 2.30 1.39 -1.81
C LEU A 94 2.93 1.48 -3.20
N GLU A 95 2.17 1.14 -4.24
CA GLU A 95 2.66 1.13 -5.62
C GLU A 95 3.92 0.28 -5.82
N ALA A 96 4.11 -0.77 -5.00
CA ALA A 96 5.32 -1.59 -4.96
C ALA A 96 6.61 -0.90 -4.49
N LYS A 97 6.53 0.35 -4.04
CA LYS A 97 7.67 1.16 -3.56
C LYS A 97 7.96 0.86 -2.10
N SER A 98 9.01 0.09 -1.84
CA SER A 98 9.29 -0.35 -0.48
C SER A 98 9.76 0.79 0.43
N GLY A 99 9.28 0.77 1.67
CA GLY A 99 9.79 1.58 2.78
C GLY A 99 10.91 0.91 3.59
N GLY A 100 11.41 -0.26 3.16
CA GLY A 100 12.52 -1.00 3.79
C GLY A 100 12.12 -2.18 4.68
N ILE A 101 10.83 -2.54 4.75
CA ILE A 101 10.37 -3.73 5.51
C ILE A 101 10.63 -5.02 4.71
N ALA A 102 10.20 -5.04 3.45
CA ALA A 102 10.44 -6.11 2.49
C ALA A 102 11.06 -5.53 1.19
N PRO A 103 11.53 -6.34 0.23
CA PRO A 103 12.08 -5.83 -1.02
C PRO A 103 11.10 -4.95 -1.81
N ASP A 104 11.64 -3.98 -2.57
CA ASP A 104 10.87 -3.20 -3.55
C ASP A 104 10.53 -4.11 -4.73
N LEU A 105 9.23 -4.30 -4.99
CA LEU A 105 8.81 -5.27 -6.02
C LEU A 105 8.91 -4.71 -7.44
N ARG A 106 9.25 -3.43 -7.59
CA ARG A 106 9.52 -2.86 -8.93
C ARG A 106 10.87 -3.30 -9.48
N GLU A 107 11.76 -3.80 -8.61
CA GLU A 107 13.05 -4.39 -8.98
C GLU A 107 12.91 -5.84 -9.47
N LEU A 108 11.72 -6.44 -9.36
CA LEU A 108 11.47 -7.77 -9.86
C LEU A 108 11.37 -7.75 -11.38
N GLU A 109 12.24 -8.52 -12.04
CA GLU A 109 12.35 -8.59 -13.51
C GLU A 109 10.99 -8.95 -14.15
N ASN A 110 10.65 -8.33 -15.27
CA ASN A 110 9.52 -8.80 -16.07
C ASN A 110 9.92 -10.10 -16.80
N GLY A 111 8.96 -10.91 -17.21
CA GLY A 111 9.27 -12.14 -17.94
C GLY A 111 9.40 -13.38 -17.06
N ALA A 112 9.78 -14.49 -17.71
CA ALA A 112 9.76 -15.83 -17.12
C ALA A 112 10.66 -15.98 -15.87
N TRP A 113 11.84 -15.33 -15.85
CA TRP A 113 12.75 -15.37 -14.71
C TRP A 113 12.13 -14.74 -13.45
N GLY A 114 11.52 -13.57 -13.60
CA GLY A 114 10.80 -12.96 -12.50
C GLY A 114 9.52 -13.71 -12.13
N ASP A 115 8.86 -14.35 -13.09
CA ASP A 115 7.65 -15.16 -12.85
C ASP A 115 7.98 -16.38 -11.98
N GLU A 116 9.10 -17.06 -12.25
CA GLU A 116 9.60 -18.17 -11.43
C GLU A 116 9.82 -17.71 -9.98
N TRP A 117 10.50 -16.58 -9.78
CA TRP A 117 10.78 -16.05 -8.46
C TRP A 117 9.51 -15.59 -7.73
N PHE A 118 8.59 -14.95 -8.45
CA PHE A 118 7.29 -14.56 -7.93
C PHE A 118 6.52 -15.79 -7.46
N LYS A 119 6.36 -16.79 -8.34
CA LYS A 119 5.66 -18.04 -8.09
C LYS A 119 6.21 -18.72 -6.84
N GLU A 120 7.51 -18.98 -6.82
CA GLU A 120 8.20 -19.67 -5.73
C GLU A 120 7.92 -19.00 -4.37
N LEU A 121 8.07 -17.68 -4.30
CA LEU A 121 7.86 -16.95 -3.06
C LEU A 121 6.39 -16.90 -2.67
N VAL A 122 5.45 -16.63 -3.59
CA VAL A 122 4.03 -16.54 -3.21
C VAL A 122 3.44 -17.91 -2.82
N THR A 123 3.97 -19.00 -3.37
CA THR A 123 3.52 -20.36 -3.04
C THR A 123 4.18 -20.92 -1.79
N ASN A 124 5.47 -20.67 -1.57
CA ASN A 124 6.24 -21.28 -0.47
C ASN A 124 6.51 -20.32 0.69
N GLY A 125 6.26 -19.03 0.50
CA GLY A 125 6.55 -17.99 1.48
C GLY A 125 8.06 -17.75 1.61
N ALA A 126 8.44 -17.03 2.66
CA ALA A 126 9.84 -16.85 3.02
C ALA A 126 9.99 -17.01 4.53
N GLU A 127 10.92 -17.87 4.96
CA GLU A 127 11.25 -18.07 6.36
C GLU A 127 12.75 -17.98 6.59
N ARG A 128 13.15 -17.46 7.75
CA ARG A 128 14.55 -17.45 8.18
C ARG A 128 14.66 -17.74 9.65
N ASN A 129 15.42 -18.77 10.02
CA ASN A 129 15.63 -19.22 11.39
C ASN A 129 14.30 -19.46 12.15
N GLY A 130 13.32 -20.09 11.47
CA GLY A 130 12.01 -20.39 12.05
C GLY A 130 11.07 -19.18 12.20
N ARG A 131 11.44 -18.01 11.67
CA ARG A 131 10.57 -16.83 11.61
C ARG A 131 10.05 -16.65 10.20
N VAL A 132 8.72 -16.58 10.08
CA VAL A 132 8.03 -16.20 8.83
C VAL A 132 8.33 -14.74 8.51
N LEU A 133 8.96 -14.51 7.35
CA LEU A 133 9.23 -13.21 6.77
C LEU A 133 8.14 -12.83 5.77
N MET A 134 7.68 -13.80 4.98
CA MET A 134 6.55 -13.66 4.07
C MET A 134 5.66 -14.90 4.19
N PRO A 135 4.35 -14.76 4.42
CA PRO A 135 3.45 -15.92 4.45
C PRO A 135 3.37 -16.57 3.07
N ARG A 136 2.97 -17.85 3.04
CA ARG A 136 2.50 -18.49 1.81
C ARG A 136 1.21 -17.82 1.38
N MET A 137 1.30 -16.93 0.39
CA MET A 137 0.15 -16.17 -0.07
C MET A 137 -0.87 -17.05 -0.80
N SER A 138 -0.42 -18.16 -1.38
CA SER A 138 -1.27 -19.20 -1.98
C SER A 138 -2.27 -19.83 -1.00
N ASP A 139 -2.03 -19.76 0.32
CA ASP A 139 -2.98 -20.24 1.33
C ASP A 139 -4.23 -19.30 1.43
N TYR A 140 -4.18 -18.09 0.87
CA TYR A 140 -5.19 -17.04 1.04
C TYR A 140 -5.71 -16.45 -0.28
N VAL A 141 -4.83 -16.32 -1.27
CA VAL A 141 -5.13 -15.74 -2.58
C VAL A 141 -4.99 -16.84 -3.63
N SER A 142 -6.01 -16.99 -4.48
CA SER A 142 -5.96 -17.98 -5.54
C SER A 142 -4.85 -17.69 -6.54
N GLN A 143 -4.52 -18.70 -7.36
CA GLN A 143 -3.60 -18.57 -8.48
C GLN A 143 -3.93 -17.36 -9.37
N GLU A 144 -5.19 -17.21 -9.76
CA GLU A 144 -5.64 -16.11 -10.62
C GLU A 144 -5.41 -14.75 -9.95
N GLY A 145 -5.69 -14.64 -8.65
CA GLY A 145 -5.45 -13.40 -7.90
C GLY A 145 -3.96 -13.05 -7.80
N LEU A 146 -3.09 -14.05 -7.60
CA LEU A 146 -1.65 -13.86 -7.56
C LEU A 146 -1.07 -13.50 -8.93
N TRP A 147 -1.51 -14.16 -10.00
CA TRP A 147 -1.10 -13.77 -11.36
C TRP A 147 -1.65 -12.41 -11.79
N ALA A 148 -2.84 -12.02 -11.33
CA ALA A 148 -3.35 -10.66 -11.53
C ALA A 148 -2.44 -9.63 -10.84
N ILE A 149 -2.03 -9.88 -9.59
CA ILE A 149 -1.04 -9.03 -8.89
C ILE A 149 0.26 -8.93 -9.69
N ARG A 150 0.79 -10.06 -10.16
CA ARG A 150 2.00 -10.09 -10.99
C ARG A 150 1.86 -9.27 -12.27
N THR A 151 0.72 -9.39 -12.95
CA THR A 151 0.44 -8.62 -14.17
C THR A 151 0.43 -7.12 -13.90
N TRP A 152 -0.15 -6.68 -12.79
CA TRP A 152 -0.07 -5.29 -12.38
C TRP A 152 1.36 -4.87 -11.99
N LEU A 153 2.13 -5.71 -11.29
CA LEU A 153 3.53 -5.42 -10.92
C LEU A 153 4.39 -5.13 -12.16
N GLU A 154 4.19 -5.87 -13.25
CA GLU A 154 4.89 -5.61 -14.51
C GLU A 154 4.59 -4.22 -15.10
N THR A 155 3.43 -3.62 -14.79
CA THR A 155 3.10 -2.24 -15.25
C THR A 155 3.82 -1.15 -14.45
N VAL A 156 4.18 -1.44 -13.20
CA VAL A 156 4.83 -0.49 -12.28
C VAL A 156 6.32 -0.80 -12.05
N SER A 157 6.85 -1.83 -12.72
CA SER A 157 8.25 -2.22 -12.60
C SER A 157 9.20 -1.13 -13.12
N MET A 158 10.44 -1.18 -12.65
CA MET A 158 11.49 -0.27 -13.07
C MET A 158 11.79 -0.40 -14.57
N GLU A 159 11.76 -1.62 -15.09
CA GLU A 159 11.90 -1.89 -16.53
C GLU A 159 10.83 -1.19 -17.36
N THR A 160 9.58 -1.26 -16.94
CA THR A 160 8.45 -0.65 -17.66
C THR A 160 8.43 0.88 -17.51
N THR A 161 8.80 1.40 -16.33
CA THR A 161 8.75 2.83 -16.03
C THR A 161 10.03 3.60 -16.35
N GLY A 162 11.12 2.91 -16.70
CA GLY A 162 12.41 3.50 -17.03
C GLY A 162 13.13 4.14 -15.83
N GLN A 163 12.90 3.60 -14.63
CA GLN A 163 13.55 4.02 -13.38
C GLN A 163 14.76 3.16 -13.08
#